data_AF-A0AAD8AQX6-F1
#
_entry.id   AF-A0AAD8AQX6-F1
#
_cell.length_a   1.000
_cell.length_b   1.000
_cell.length_c   1.000
_cell.angle_alpha   90.00
_cell.angle_beta   90.00
_cell.angle_gamma   90.00
#
_symmetry.space_group_name_H-M   'P 1'
#
loop_
_entity.id
_entity.type
_entity.pdbx_description
1 polymer ?
#
loop_
_entity_poly.entity_id
_entity_poly.type
_entity_poly.pdbx_seq_one_letter_code
_entity_poly.pdbx_strand_id
1 'polypeptide(L)'
;VTNRESMCRTDGRSSSVIEDRQGYSTTTIDTVAHELAHSLSAKHDGEDNTCKASKRYIMGSSELKKRPGTEYNPWRFSPCSVKYFTSFLKEKLKTSDTVSTPLSDGVSRGYTCLVYAIEASADIPDVSDKLLGQLVKPDQQCQQLYGNYSYYCRASEPKSSLTDICLSMLCADFSRKICSPQRALMGTSCGDGKVCINGHCVSDPYAPQLDENCAFGDRPNYSCNLYISLFKGNCYSTARYQSCCDTCNNVYRPVKGCEYGDRILYCTQDHCLNSKEDCCGTCNYGTPFIPMSSTRRSTPKRLATTANPLVIFTSVKECESGDQDLRPELCTNISVCLIQPAQCCHYCSLYYTSTTRTTSARPLIPSTSPKTKCEPGDLDLKPEQCLSPSVCKTQPLLCCNYCSFYFKTESITTPTSPKECEPGDLDLRPELCTNTSVCQTNSSLCCNYCSLHYNSSTTNTTQLTSHNECVLGEPDLRPQPSRGNEKSPRSLIENLDAPTTTTVDKS
;
A
#
# COMPACT_ATOMS: atom_id res chain seq x y z
N VAL A 1 -2.02 28.63 8.00
CA VAL A 1 -2.53 29.54 9.05
C VAL A 1 -4.03 29.40 9.16
N THR A 2 -4.53 29.16 10.38
CA THR A 2 -5.94 28.92 10.66
C THR A 2 -6.33 29.49 12.02
N ASN A 3 -7.56 29.99 12.16
CA ASN A 3 -8.09 30.33 13.47
C ASN A 3 -8.40 29.05 14.24
N ARG A 4 -7.91 28.93 15.48
CA ARG A 4 -8.26 27.79 16.33
C ARG A 4 -9.72 27.85 16.77
N GLU A 5 -10.33 26.68 16.98
CA GLU A 5 -11.71 26.53 17.48
C GLU A 5 -12.75 27.23 16.61
N SER A 6 -12.46 27.33 15.31
CA SER A 6 -13.23 28.14 14.39
C SER A 6 -14.19 27.33 13.52
N MET A 7 -14.08 25.99 13.54
CA MET A 7 -14.96 25.12 12.76
C MET A 7 -16.43 25.45 13.04
N CYS A 8 -17.22 25.55 11.97
CA CYS A 8 -18.64 25.97 11.97
C CYS A 8 -18.93 27.44 12.30
N ARG A 9 -17.93 28.30 12.48
CA ARG A 9 -18.17 29.75 12.59
C ARG A 9 -18.50 30.35 11.23
N THR A 10 -19.50 31.21 11.19
CA THR A 10 -19.98 31.89 9.97
C THR A 10 -19.41 33.29 9.76
N ASP A 11 -18.58 33.77 10.69
CA ASP A 11 -17.92 35.09 10.63
C ASP A 11 -16.65 35.11 9.76
N GLY A 12 -16.50 34.11 8.88
CA GLY A 12 -15.32 33.92 8.03
C GLY A 12 -14.11 33.32 8.74
N ARG A 13 -14.14 33.14 10.08
CA ARG A 13 -12.99 32.57 10.81
C ARG A 13 -12.81 31.06 10.60
N SER A 14 -13.85 30.34 10.18
CA SER A 14 -13.80 28.92 9.79
C SER A 14 -13.10 28.74 8.42
N SER A 15 -11.89 29.28 8.31
CA SER A 15 -11.10 29.35 7.10
C SER A 15 -9.64 29.05 7.41
N SER A 16 -8.96 28.42 6.45
CA SER A 16 -7.54 28.10 6.50
C SER A 16 -6.86 28.67 5.27
N VAL A 17 -5.67 29.24 5.45
CA VAL A 17 -4.79 29.68 4.36
C VAL A 17 -3.59 28.75 4.33
N ILE A 18 -3.34 28.17 3.16
CA ILE A 18 -2.27 27.20 2.93
C ILE A 18 -1.41 27.74 1.79
N GLU A 19 -0.11 27.85 2.04
CA GLU A 19 0.85 28.20 1.02
C GLU A 19 1.29 26.92 0.31
N ASP A 20 0.81 26.72 -0.91
CA ASP A 20 1.33 25.65 -1.76
C ASP A 20 2.69 26.07 -2.33
N ARG A 21 3.75 25.45 -1.82
CA ARG A 21 5.12 25.75 -2.27
C ARG A 21 5.58 24.84 -3.40
N GLN A 22 4.96 23.67 -3.61
CA GLN A 22 5.54 22.56 -4.37
C GLN A 22 4.48 21.60 -5.00
N GLY A 23 3.26 22.06 -5.26
CA GLY A 23 2.19 21.28 -5.88
C GLY A 23 1.60 20.19 -4.97
N TYR A 24 1.33 19.01 -5.52
CA TYR A 24 0.85 17.83 -4.78
C TYR A 24 1.91 17.21 -3.85
N SER A 25 2.77 18.03 -3.25
CA SER A 25 3.71 17.55 -2.25
C SER A 25 2.96 16.96 -1.06
N THR A 26 3.52 15.90 -0.48
CA THR A 26 3.03 15.38 0.81
C THR A 26 3.02 16.48 1.87
N THR A 27 3.96 17.44 1.81
CA THR A 27 4.04 18.58 2.72
C THR A 27 2.80 19.47 2.65
N THR A 28 2.27 19.73 1.45
CA THR A 28 1.03 20.50 1.27
C THR A 28 -0.15 19.73 1.88
N ILE A 29 -0.26 18.42 1.62
CA ILE A 29 -1.33 17.57 2.19
C ILE A 29 -1.26 17.52 3.73
N ASP A 30 -0.06 17.37 4.28
CA ASP A 30 0.14 17.34 5.73
C ASP A 30 -0.18 18.70 6.36
N THR A 31 0.12 19.80 5.65
CA THR A 31 -0.25 21.15 6.06
C THR A 31 -1.77 21.33 6.05
N VAL A 32 -2.48 20.84 5.02
CA VAL A 32 -3.95 20.84 5.00
C VAL A 32 -4.51 20.14 6.24
N ALA A 33 -4.01 18.93 6.56
CA ALA A 33 -4.45 18.19 7.72
C ALA A 33 -4.14 18.92 9.05
N HIS A 34 -2.96 19.53 9.15
CA HIS A 34 -2.52 20.31 10.30
C HIS A 34 -3.42 21.52 10.54
N GLU A 35 -3.72 22.27 9.49
CA GLU A 35 -4.52 23.48 9.55
C GLU A 35 -6.01 23.16 9.83
N LEU A 36 -6.53 22.08 9.25
CA LEU A 36 -7.87 21.59 9.56
C LEU A 36 -8.00 21.18 11.04
N ALA A 37 -6.96 20.55 11.60
CA ALA A 37 -6.92 20.18 13.00
C ALA A 37 -6.95 21.39 13.95
N HIS A 38 -6.32 22.51 13.59
CA HIS A 38 -6.47 23.76 14.34
C HIS A 38 -7.93 24.25 14.37
N SER A 39 -8.65 24.17 13.25
CA SER A 39 -10.09 24.50 13.22
C SER A 39 -10.89 23.67 14.23
N LEU A 40 -10.48 22.42 14.45
CA LEU A 40 -11.05 21.48 15.43
C LEU A 40 -10.43 21.61 16.85
N SER A 41 -9.92 22.79 17.22
CA SER A 41 -9.35 23.16 18.53
C SER A 41 -7.92 22.68 18.83
N ALA A 42 -7.34 21.76 18.04
CA ALA A 42 -6.04 21.21 18.39
C ALA A 42 -4.95 22.29 18.53
N LYS A 43 -4.19 22.19 19.63
CA LYS A 43 -2.91 22.89 19.80
C LYS A 43 -1.80 22.09 19.13
N HIS A 44 -0.66 22.74 18.94
CA HIS A 44 0.54 21.99 18.60
C HIS A 44 0.88 20.98 19.71
N ASP A 45 1.48 19.85 19.35
CA ASP A 45 2.10 18.97 20.32
C ASP A 45 3.27 19.69 20.98
N GLY A 46 3.30 19.68 22.31
CA GLY A 46 4.30 20.37 23.13
C GLY A 46 3.90 21.78 23.56
N GLU A 47 2.72 22.25 23.14
CA GLU A 47 2.16 23.54 23.54
C GLU A 47 1.06 23.32 24.61
N ASP A 48 1.43 23.52 25.87
CA ASP A 48 0.56 23.33 27.05
C ASP A 48 -0.16 21.97 27.11
N ASN A 49 0.50 20.91 26.62
CA ASN A 49 -0.03 19.55 26.67
C ASN A 49 1.06 18.51 26.89
N THR A 50 0.64 17.27 27.17
CA THR A 50 1.56 16.16 27.51
C THR A 50 2.23 15.52 26.29
N CYS A 51 1.76 15.82 25.08
CA CYS A 51 2.35 15.30 23.86
C CYS A 51 3.59 16.12 23.52
N LYS A 52 4.64 15.45 23.02
CA LYS A 52 5.92 16.11 22.73
C LYS A 52 6.01 16.42 21.24
N ALA A 53 6.33 17.65 20.87
CA ALA A 53 6.63 18.04 19.48
C ALA A 53 7.62 17.06 18.82
N SER A 54 8.63 16.61 19.58
CA SER A 54 9.67 15.68 19.10
C SER A 54 9.19 14.30 18.68
N LYS A 55 7.91 13.96 18.89
CA LYS A 55 7.29 12.73 18.40
C LYS A 55 6.80 12.83 16.96
N ARG A 56 6.80 14.02 16.34
CA ARG A 56 6.58 14.21 14.89
C ARG A 56 5.20 13.71 14.39
N TYR A 57 4.17 13.82 15.22
CA TYR A 57 2.79 13.71 14.74
C TYR A 57 2.43 14.95 13.90
N ILE A 58 1.29 14.91 13.20
CA ILE A 58 0.82 15.99 12.30
C ILE A 58 0.84 17.36 12.99
N MET A 59 0.46 17.45 14.27
CA MET A 59 0.43 18.70 15.04
C MET A 59 1.76 19.08 15.70
N GLY A 60 2.88 18.44 15.36
CA GLY A 60 4.18 18.88 15.86
C GLY A 60 4.52 20.30 15.36
N SER A 61 4.85 21.22 16.26
CA SER A 61 5.10 22.64 15.93
C SER A 61 6.34 22.90 15.05
N SER A 62 7.13 21.87 14.70
CA SER A 62 8.32 22.00 13.84
C SER A 62 8.75 20.65 13.26
N GLU A 63 9.44 20.67 12.11
CA GLU A 63 10.18 19.53 11.57
C GLU A 63 11.38 19.17 12.47
N LEU A 64 11.10 18.48 13.56
CA LEU A 64 12.13 17.99 14.45
C LEU A 64 12.84 16.78 13.83
N LYS A 65 14.16 16.70 14.08
CA LYS A 65 15.04 15.61 13.61
C LYS A 65 14.38 14.24 13.83
N LYS A 66 14.44 13.36 12.82
CA LYS A 66 13.97 11.97 12.91
C LYS A 66 14.53 11.33 14.19
N ARG A 67 13.66 10.75 15.02
CA ARG A 67 14.03 9.96 16.19
C ARG A 67 13.60 8.51 15.98
N PRO A 68 14.40 7.53 16.42
CA PRO A 68 13.98 6.12 16.41
C PRO A 68 12.62 5.93 17.09
N GLY A 69 11.72 5.18 16.46
CA GLY A 69 10.36 4.90 16.93
C GLY A 69 9.35 6.04 16.69
N THR A 70 9.66 6.99 15.81
CA THR A 70 8.75 8.09 15.40
C THR A 70 8.53 8.15 13.89
N GLU A 71 8.98 7.13 13.17
CA GLU A 71 9.03 7.10 11.72
C GLU A 71 7.65 7.24 11.10
N TYR A 72 6.64 6.61 11.70
CA TYR A 72 5.26 6.53 11.20
C TYR A 72 4.29 7.57 11.80
N ASN A 73 4.74 8.35 12.78
CA ASN A 73 3.91 9.38 13.40
C ASN A 73 3.49 10.51 12.44
N PRO A 74 4.24 10.87 11.39
CA PRO A 74 3.81 11.92 10.47
C PRO A 74 2.49 11.66 9.74
N TRP A 75 2.01 10.41 9.70
CA TRP A 75 0.71 10.05 9.14
C TRP A 75 -0.41 9.97 10.18
N ARG A 76 -0.18 10.47 11.41
CA ARG A 76 -1.10 10.29 12.54
C ARG A 76 -1.21 11.56 13.38
N PHE A 77 -2.37 11.74 13.99
CA PHE A 77 -2.57 12.70 15.07
C PHE A 77 -2.13 12.10 16.41
N SER A 78 -1.62 12.96 17.29
CA SER A 78 -1.26 12.55 18.65
C SER A 78 -2.50 12.28 19.50
N PRO A 79 -2.37 11.55 20.63
CA PRO A 79 -3.46 11.42 21.59
C PRO A 79 -3.99 12.77 22.11
N CYS A 80 -3.15 13.81 22.20
CA CYS A 80 -3.56 15.14 22.61
C CYS A 80 -4.43 15.81 21.54
N SER A 81 -4.02 15.73 20.27
CA SER A 81 -4.81 16.22 19.14
C SER A 81 -6.20 15.58 19.11
N VAL A 82 -6.26 14.24 19.23
CA VAL A 82 -7.53 13.49 19.30
C VAL A 82 -8.38 13.92 20.50
N LYS A 83 -7.75 14.18 21.66
CA LYS A 83 -8.46 14.71 22.83
C LYS A 83 -9.04 16.11 22.58
N TYR A 84 -8.33 16.99 21.88
CA TYR A 84 -8.86 18.30 21.50
C TYR A 84 -10.05 18.16 20.55
N PHE A 85 -9.93 17.36 19.50
CA PHE A 85 -11.03 17.10 18.55
C PHE A 85 -12.28 16.61 19.27
N THR A 86 -12.12 15.57 20.10
CA THR A 86 -13.25 14.97 20.83
C THR A 86 -13.85 15.92 21.86
N SER A 87 -13.04 16.76 22.52
CA SER A 87 -13.55 17.77 23.47
C SER A 87 -14.32 18.88 22.74
N PHE A 88 -13.78 19.38 21.64
CA PHE A 88 -14.43 20.39 20.80
C PHE A 88 -15.77 19.89 20.28
N LEU A 89 -15.80 18.69 19.69
CA LEU A 89 -17.05 18.10 19.19
C LEU A 89 -18.05 17.88 20.34
N LYS A 90 -17.63 17.35 21.50
CA LYS A 90 -18.52 17.17 22.65
C LYS A 90 -19.03 18.47 23.24
N GLU A 91 -18.25 19.53 23.23
CA GLU A 91 -18.67 20.83 23.76
C GLU A 91 -19.61 21.52 22.79
N LYS A 92 -19.24 21.57 21.51
CA LYS A 92 -19.92 22.37 20.51
C LYS A 92 -21.09 21.66 19.84
N LEU A 93 -21.14 20.32 19.82
CA LEU A 93 -22.29 19.56 19.30
C LEU A 93 -23.38 19.30 20.37
N LYS A 94 -23.18 19.72 21.63
CA LYS A 94 -24.23 19.61 22.64
C LYS A 94 -25.43 20.47 22.23
N THR A 95 -26.52 19.81 21.88
CA THR A 95 -27.86 20.40 21.97
C THR A 95 -28.17 20.59 23.46
N SER A 96 -28.69 21.75 23.84
CA SER A 96 -29.11 22.00 25.23
C SER A 96 -30.39 21.24 25.55
N ASP A 97 -30.38 19.90 25.48
CA ASP A 97 -31.55 19.09 25.85
C ASP A 97 -31.71 18.96 27.37
N THR A 98 -30.75 19.47 28.15
CA THR A 98 -30.71 19.37 29.62
C THR A 98 -30.75 20.71 30.37
N VAL A 99 -30.92 21.83 29.67
CA VAL A 99 -31.12 23.14 30.32
C VAL A 99 -32.60 23.50 30.26
N SER A 100 -33.34 23.03 31.26
CA SER A 100 -34.75 23.38 31.52
C SER A 100 -34.94 24.79 32.08
N THR A 101 -33.95 25.69 31.94
CA THR A 101 -34.13 27.12 32.22
C THR A 101 -34.41 27.84 30.91
N PRO A 102 -35.59 28.48 30.74
CA PRO A 102 -35.86 29.34 29.61
C PRO A 102 -34.97 30.58 29.72
N LEU A 103 -33.79 30.52 29.10
CA LEU A 103 -33.02 31.72 28.81
C LEU A 103 -33.72 32.43 27.66
N SER A 104 -34.15 33.65 27.94
CA SER A 104 -34.89 34.57 27.07
C SER A 104 -34.14 35.01 25.82
N ASP A 105 -32.93 34.51 25.58
CA ASP A 105 -32.16 34.74 24.37
C ASP A 105 -31.73 33.39 23.78
N GLY A 106 -32.49 32.93 22.79
CA GLY A 106 -32.12 31.94 21.77
C GLY A 106 -31.35 30.70 22.26
N VAL A 107 -32.05 29.56 22.33
CA VAL A 107 -31.44 28.22 22.43
C VAL A 107 -30.20 28.17 21.53
N SER A 108 -29.01 28.12 22.15
CA SER A 108 -27.76 27.89 21.41
C SER A 108 -27.82 26.47 20.89
N ARG A 109 -28.39 26.32 19.69
CA ARG A 109 -28.26 25.10 18.90
C ARG A 109 -26.76 24.89 18.76
N GLY A 110 -26.23 23.79 19.30
CA GLY A 110 -24.85 23.40 19.09
C GLY A 110 -24.52 23.43 17.60
N TYR A 111 -23.25 23.54 17.23
CA TYR A 111 -22.83 23.60 15.83
C TYR A 111 -23.37 22.38 15.06
N THR A 112 -24.29 22.60 14.13
CA THR A 112 -24.88 21.52 13.32
C THR A 112 -24.14 21.30 12.00
N CYS A 113 -23.11 22.11 11.69
CA CYS A 113 -22.51 22.16 10.36
C CYS A 113 -21.76 20.88 9.94
N LEU A 114 -21.41 20.01 10.89
CA LEU A 114 -20.77 18.71 10.64
C LEU A 114 -21.70 17.52 10.92
N VAL A 115 -22.97 17.77 11.26
CA VAL A 115 -23.93 16.71 11.65
C VAL A 115 -24.57 16.07 10.44
N TYR A 116 -24.81 16.86 9.39
CA TYR A 116 -25.45 16.37 8.17
C TYR A 116 -24.39 16.12 7.10
N ALA A 117 -24.47 14.93 6.48
CA ALA A 117 -23.76 14.69 5.24
C ALA A 117 -24.31 15.63 4.17
N ILE A 118 -23.41 16.26 3.43
CA ILE A 118 -23.75 17.03 2.23
C ILE A 118 -23.41 16.18 1.01
N GLU A 119 -24.25 16.24 -0.02
CA GLU A 119 -23.86 15.72 -1.32
C GLU A 119 -22.74 16.60 -1.87
N ALA A 120 -21.63 15.98 -2.25
CA ALA A 120 -20.56 16.70 -2.95
C ALA A 120 -21.14 17.26 -4.26
N SER A 121 -20.76 18.50 -4.60
CA SER A 121 -21.12 19.08 -5.91
C SER A 121 -20.70 18.13 -7.03
N ALA A 122 -21.52 18.00 -8.08
CA ALA A 122 -21.19 17.22 -9.26
C ALA A 122 -19.89 17.69 -9.95
N ASP A 123 -19.48 18.94 -9.69
CA ASP A 123 -18.24 19.52 -10.20
C ASP A 123 -16.99 19.09 -9.41
N ILE A 124 -17.15 18.44 -8.24
CA ILE A 124 -16.05 17.95 -7.43
C ILE A 124 -15.84 16.46 -7.76
N PRO A 125 -14.72 16.08 -8.40
CA PRO A 125 -14.48 14.70 -8.75
C PRO A 125 -14.27 13.85 -7.50
N ASP A 126 -14.91 12.68 -7.43
CA ASP A 126 -14.56 11.66 -6.46
C ASP A 126 -13.19 11.07 -6.82
N VAL A 127 -12.29 11.08 -5.84
CA VAL A 127 -10.93 10.56 -5.92
C VAL A 127 -10.61 9.61 -4.77
N SER A 128 -11.61 9.19 -4.00
CA SER A 128 -11.45 8.29 -2.85
C SER A 128 -10.90 6.92 -3.25
N ASP A 129 -11.12 6.50 -4.49
CA ASP A 129 -10.60 5.28 -5.08
C ASP A 129 -9.25 5.49 -5.80
N LYS A 130 -8.68 6.69 -5.78
CA LYS A 130 -7.41 6.97 -6.47
C LYS A 130 -6.25 7.00 -5.49
N LEU A 131 -5.32 6.10 -5.73
CA LEU A 131 -4.03 6.08 -5.07
C LEU A 131 -3.08 7.03 -5.82
N LEU A 132 -2.88 8.23 -5.30
CA LEU A 132 -2.20 9.31 -6.03
C LEU A 132 -0.77 8.94 -6.45
N GLY A 133 -0.05 8.15 -5.66
CA GLY A 133 1.28 7.63 -5.98
C GLY A 133 1.32 6.61 -7.13
N GLN A 134 0.16 6.11 -7.58
CA GLN A 134 0.05 5.34 -8.83
C GLN A 134 -0.08 6.23 -10.07
N LEU A 135 -0.59 7.45 -9.90
CA LEU A 135 -0.73 8.43 -10.97
C LEU A 135 0.54 9.29 -11.12
N VAL A 136 1.17 9.63 -10.00
CA VAL A 136 2.38 10.45 -9.93
C VAL A 136 3.52 9.57 -9.47
N LYS A 137 4.35 9.10 -10.40
CA LYS A 137 5.48 8.20 -10.12
C LYS A 137 6.59 8.92 -9.32
N PRO A 138 7.50 8.18 -8.65
CA PRO A 138 8.52 8.78 -7.78
C PRO A 138 9.35 9.91 -8.43
N ASP A 139 9.78 9.73 -9.68
CA ASP A 139 10.52 10.80 -10.38
C ASP A 139 9.68 12.07 -10.55
N GLN A 140 8.39 11.93 -10.88
CA GLN A 140 7.48 13.06 -11.03
C GLN A 140 7.18 13.74 -9.68
N GLN A 141 7.09 12.97 -8.60
CA GLN A 141 6.97 13.52 -7.25
C GLN A 141 8.20 14.39 -6.92
N CYS A 142 9.40 13.91 -7.23
CA CYS A 142 10.62 14.69 -7.04
C CYS A 142 10.69 15.94 -7.94
N GLN A 143 10.18 15.86 -9.17
CA GLN A 143 10.08 17.00 -10.09
C GLN A 143 9.15 18.10 -9.58
N GLN A 144 8.05 17.73 -8.93
CA GLN A 144 7.13 18.69 -8.31
C GLN A 144 7.80 19.43 -7.12
N LEU A 145 8.65 18.73 -6.36
CA LEU A 145 9.33 19.27 -5.18
C LEU A 145 10.52 20.18 -5.51
N TYR A 146 11.32 19.78 -6.50
CA TYR A 146 12.63 20.40 -6.78
C TYR A 146 12.80 20.87 -8.24
N GLY A 147 11.73 20.82 -9.04
CA GLY A 147 11.71 21.23 -10.45
C GLY A 147 12.03 20.10 -11.44
N ASN A 148 11.82 20.38 -12.74
CA ASN A 148 11.83 19.38 -13.82
C ASN A 148 13.09 18.51 -13.95
N TYR A 149 14.23 18.98 -13.45
CA TYR A 149 15.49 18.21 -13.50
C TYR A 149 15.64 17.21 -12.37
N SER A 150 14.85 17.35 -11.29
CA SER A 150 14.83 16.42 -10.17
C SER A 150 14.31 15.05 -10.58
N TYR A 151 14.70 14.04 -9.80
CA TYR A 151 14.34 12.64 -10.01
C TYR A 151 14.47 11.90 -8.68
N TYR A 152 13.85 10.73 -8.60
CA TYR A 152 14.02 9.82 -7.48
C TYR A 152 15.43 9.25 -7.51
N CYS A 153 16.20 9.52 -6.45
CA CYS A 153 17.50 8.94 -6.22
C CYS A 153 17.35 7.44 -5.98
N ARG A 154 17.37 6.69 -7.09
CA ARG A 154 17.53 5.25 -7.09
C ARG A 154 18.76 4.93 -6.26
N ALA A 155 18.60 4.00 -5.32
CA ALA A 155 19.57 3.65 -4.30
C ALA A 155 20.99 3.49 -4.87
N SER A 156 21.82 4.53 -4.77
CA SER A 156 23.28 4.40 -4.96
C SER A 156 23.93 3.68 -3.78
N GLU A 157 23.16 3.44 -2.71
CA GLU A 157 23.56 2.75 -1.51
C GLU A 157 23.09 1.28 -1.58
N PRO A 158 23.98 0.28 -1.46
CA PRO A 158 23.65 -1.15 -1.49
C PRO A 158 22.77 -1.64 -0.31
N LYS A 159 22.17 -0.73 0.46
CA LYS A 159 21.42 -1.03 1.70
C LYS A 159 20.00 -0.45 1.78
N SER A 160 19.57 0.44 0.88
CA SER A 160 18.19 0.92 0.97
C SER A 160 17.25 -0.04 0.24
N SER A 161 16.35 -0.66 1.00
CA SER A 161 15.32 -1.53 0.45
C SER A 161 14.33 -0.71 -0.35
N LEU A 162 13.74 -1.29 -1.40
CA LEU A 162 12.65 -0.67 -2.14
C LEU A 162 11.47 -0.29 -1.21
N THR A 163 11.28 -1.04 -0.13
CA THR A 163 10.27 -0.79 0.90
C THR A 163 10.47 0.53 1.64
N ASP A 164 11.71 1.02 1.73
CA ASP A 164 12.05 2.23 2.49
C ASP A 164 11.53 3.50 1.83
N ILE A 165 11.16 3.43 0.54
CA ILE A 165 10.57 4.56 -0.20
C ILE A 165 9.33 5.11 0.50
N CYS A 166 8.53 4.26 1.16
CA CYS A 166 7.32 4.68 1.86
C CYS A 166 7.61 5.56 3.06
N LEU A 167 8.76 5.35 3.72
CA LEU A 167 9.22 6.15 4.85
C LEU A 167 10.04 7.36 4.41
N SER A 168 10.84 7.21 3.35
CA SER A 168 11.85 8.17 2.95
C SER A 168 12.21 8.01 1.47
N MET A 169 11.39 8.58 0.60
CA MET A 169 11.71 8.74 -0.81
C MET A 169 12.81 9.80 -0.96
N LEU A 170 13.92 9.46 -1.62
CA LEU A 170 15.06 10.37 -1.78
C LEU A 170 14.94 11.10 -3.12
N CYS A 171 14.92 12.43 -3.11
CA CYS A 171 14.83 13.25 -4.32
C CYS A 171 16.11 14.04 -4.56
N ALA A 172 16.53 14.16 -5.82
CA ALA A 172 17.71 14.93 -6.19
C ALA A 172 17.46 16.44 -6.01
N ASP A 173 18.09 17.02 -4.99
CA ASP A 173 18.09 18.46 -4.73
C ASP A 173 19.37 19.06 -5.33
N PHE A 174 19.25 19.66 -6.50
CA PHE A 174 20.38 20.26 -7.22
C PHE A 174 20.93 21.50 -6.54
N SER A 175 20.10 22.23 -5.79
CA SER A 175 20.53 23.41 -5.03
C SER A 175 21.50 23.01 -3.92
N ARG A 176 21.25 21.85 -3.28
CA ARG A 176 22.10 21.32 -2.21
C ARG A 176 23.10 20.25 -2.68
N LYS A 177 22.98 19.79 -3.92
CA LYS A 177 23.78 18.69 -4.51
C LYS A 177 23.71 17.39 -3.70
N ILE A 178 22.57 17.11 -3.08
CA ILE A 178 22.33 15.92 -2.27
C ILE A 178 20.99 15.26 -2.65
N CYS A 179 20.80 14.02 -2.24
CA CYS A 179 19.49 13.38 -2.26
C CYS A 179 18.77 13.69 -0.95
N SER A 180 17.76 14.55 -1.02
CA SER A 180 16.98 15.01 0.13
C SER A 180 15.81 14.07 0.41
N PRO A 181 15.57 13.66 1.67
CA PRO A 181 14.48 12.76 2.02
C PRO A 181 13.13 13.48 2.00
N GLN A 182 12.16 12.82 1.40
CA GLN A 182 10.78 13.26 1.19
C GLN A 182 9.83 12.10 1.53
N ARG A 183 8.55 12.40 1.79
CA ARG A 183 7.53 11.35 1.93
C ARG A 183 7.02 10.98 0.54
N ALA A 184 6.87 9.70 0.28
CA ALA A 184 6.18 9.24 -0.93
C ALA A 184 4.68 9.48 -0.79
N LEU A 185 4.02 9.82 -1.90
CA LEU A 185 2.56 9.86 -1.95
C LEU A 185 1.96 8.49 -1.62
N MET A 186 0.81 8.50 -0.96
CA MET A 186 0.03 7.28 -0.74
C MET A 186 -0.27 6.62 -2.08
N GLY A 187 -0.05 5.32 -2.14
CA GLY A 187 -0.15 4.55 -3.37
C GLY A 187 1.17 4.36 -4.11
N THR A 188 2.26 5.04 -3.76
CA THR A 188 3.53 4.86 -4.48
C THR A 188 3.98 3.40 -4.42
N SER A 189 4.35 2.80 -5.55
CA SER A 189 4.80 1.41 -5.55
C SER A 189 6.10 1.23 -4.76
N CYS A 190 6.19 0.15 -3.98
CA CYS A 190 7.31 -0.09 -3.06
C CYS A 190 7.78 -1.55 -3.05
N GLY A 191 7.24 -2.37 -3.96
CA GLY A 191 7.53 -3.79 -4.10
C GLY A 191 6.61 -4.42 -5.13
N ASP A 192 6.89 -5.66 -5.50
CA ASP A 192 6.04 -6.42 -6.40
C ASP A 192 4.65 -6.64 -5.75
N GLY A 193 3.59 -6.09 -6.37
CA GLY A 193 2.24 -6.12 -5.81
C GLY A 193 2.06 -5.33 -4.51
N LYS A 194 2.92 -4.33 -4.24
CA LYS A 194 2.88 -3.53 -3.01
C LYS A 194 2.92 -2.02 -3.26
N VAL A 195 2.23 -1.28 -2.40
CA VAL A 195 2.14 0.19 -2.42
C VAL A 195 2.31 0.81 -1.03
N CYS A 196 2.68 2.09 -1.00
CA CYS A 196 2.84 2.84 0.24
C CYS A 196 1.50 3.31 0.81
N ILE A 197 1.16 2.87 2.02
CA ILE A 197 -0.02 3.31 2.77
C ILE A 197 0.43 3.73 4.17
N ASN A 198 0.21 5.00 4.53
CA ASN A 198 0.58 5.56 5.83
C ASN A 198 2.04 5.29 6.24
N GLY A 199 2.96 5.38 5.26
CA GLY A 199 4.39 5.13 5.45
C GLY A 199 4.80 3.65 5.41
N HIS A 200 3.86 2.70 5.32
CA HIS A 200 4.13 1.28 5.24
C HIS A 200 4.06 0.76 3.80
N CYS A 201 4.94 -0.18 3.44
CA CYS A 201 4.83 -0.91 2.18
C CYS A 201 3.92 -2.12 2.36
N VAL A 202 2.71 -2.07 1.82
CA VAL A 202 1.66 -3.08 2.02
C VAL A 202 1.23 -3.70 0.69
N SER A 203 0.83 -4.96 0.73
CA SER A 203 0.25 -5.63 -0.45
C SER A 203 -1.10 -5.00 -0.80
N ASP A 204 -1.32 -4.76 -2.09
CA ASP A 204 -2.60 -4.27 -2.60
C ASP A 204 -2.94 -5.03 -3.89
N PRO A 205 -4.17 -5.56 -4.04
CA PRO A 205 -4.55 -6.36 -5.20
C PRO A 205 -4.52 -5.58 -6.53
N TYR A 206 -4.55 -4.25 -6.47
CA TYR A 206 -4.44 -3.35 -7.63
C TYR A 206 -3.04 -2.76 -7.79
N ALA A 207 -2.08 -3.14 -6.94
CA ALA A 207 -0.70 -2.71 -7.08
C ALA A 207 -0.06 -3.28 -8.36
N PRO A 208 0.76 -2.47 -9.07
CA PRO A 208 1.54 -2.95 -10.20
C PRO A 208 2.47 -4.09 -9.79
N GLN A 209 2.65 -5.04 -10.71
CA GLN A 209 3.73 -6.02 -10.60
C GLN A 209 5.05 -5.37 -11.01
N LEU A 210 6.08 -5.45 -10.16
CA LEU A 210 7.35 -4.78 -10.36
C LEU A 210 8.50 -5.78 -10.42
N ASP A 211 9.44 -5.52 -11.32
CA ASP A 211 10.78 -6.07 -11.19
C ASP A 211 11.50 -5.26 -10.11
N GLU A 212 11.77 -5.87 -8.95
CA GLU A 212 12.40 -5.16 -7.83
C GLU A 212 13.81 -4.64 -8.19
N ASN A 213 14.48 -5.24 -9.18
CA ASN A 213 15.79 -4.77 -9.66
C ASN A 213 15.67 -3.52 -10.55
N CYS A 214 14.47 -3.25 -11.08
CA CYS A 214 14.21 -2.14 -11.99
C CYS A 214 12.83 -1.50 -11.76
N ALA A 215 12.47 -1.30 -10.50
CA ALA A 215 11.11 -0.92 -10.10
C ALA A 215 10.62 0.39 -10.73
N PHE A 216 11.54 1.32 -11.00
CA PHE A 216 11.23 2.67 -11.50
C PHE A 216 11.92 2.99 -12.83
N GLY A 217 12.50 1.98 -13.48
CA GLY A 217 13.12 2.15 -14.79
C GLY A 217 14.35 3.04 -14.83
N ASP A 218 14.67 3.52 -16.03
CA ASP A 218 15.82 4.39 -16.29
C ASP A 218 15.70 5.74 -15.58
N ARG A 219 16.84 6.26 -15.13
CA ARG A 219 16.94 7.59 -14.55
C ARG A 219 16.63 8.66 -15.62
N PRO A 220 15.72 9.61 -15.33
CA PRO A 220 15.45 10.72 -16.23
C PRO A 220 16.72 11.53 -16.53
N ASN A 221 16.82 12.03 -17.77
CA ASN A 221 17.95 12.85 -18.27
C ASN A 221 19.32 12.14 -18.26
N TYR A 222 19.36 10.83 -18.02
CA TYR A 222 20.56 10.04 -18.22
C TYR A 222 20.55 9.45 -19.62
N SER A 223 21.65 9.57 -20.36
CA SER A 223 21.77 9.07 -21.73
C SER A 223 21.96 7.55 -21.78
N CYS A 224 21.08 6.78 -21.13
CA CYS A 224 21.17 5.33 -21.00
C CYS A 224 21.32 4.64 -22.36
N ASN A 225 20.45 4.98 -23.32
CA ASN A 225 20.53 4.45 -24.69
C ASN A 225 21.89 4.70 -25.34
N LEU A 226 22.47 5.89 -25.20
CA LEU A 226 23.79 6.21 -25.77
C LEU A 226 24.88 5.37 -25.10
N TYR A 227 24.96 5.38 -23.76
CA TYR A 227 26.01 4.67 -23.03
C TYR A 227 25.96 3.16 -23.25
N ILE A 228 24.76 2.57 -23.24
CA ILE A 228 24.60 1.12 -23.43
C ILE A 228 24.79 0.74 -24.90
N SER A 229 24.44 1.59 -25.87
CA SER A 229 24.73 1.34 -27.29
C SER A 229 26.22 1.37 -27.61
N LEU A 230 26.98 2.27 -26.97
CA LEU A 230 28.43 2.34 -27.12
C LEU A 230 29.10 1.10 -26.51
N PHE A 231 28.62 0.64 -25.36
CA PHE A 231 29.14 -0.55 -24.71
C PHE A 231 28.10 -1.19 -23.78
N LYS A 232 27.57 -2.35 -24.20
CA LYS A 232 26.57 -3.10 -23.43
C LYS A 232 27.09 -3.62 -22.09
N GLY A 233 28.39 -3.88 -22.00
CA GLY A 233 29.04 -4.29 -20.76
C GLY A 233 28.93 -3.27 -19.62
N ASN A 234 28.54 -2.02 -19.92
CA ASN A 234 28.18 -1.04 -18.89
C ASN A 234 27.06 -1.54 -17.95
N CYS A 235 26.20 -2.44 -18.41
CA CYS A 235 25.14 -3.05 -17.60
C CYS A 235 25.66 -4.00 -16.49
N TYR A 236 26.93 -4.42 -16.54
CA TYR A 236 27.56 -5.14 -15.43
C TYR A 236 27.93 -4.24 -14.25
N SER A 237 28.05 -2.93 -14.48
CA SER A 237 28.32 -1.99 -13.39
C SER A 237 27.03 -1.72 -12.62
N THR A 238 27.02 -2.03 -11.32
CA THR A 238 25.85 -1.81 -10.44
C THR A 238 25.32 -0.39 -10.53
N ALA A 239 26.19 0.62 -10.52
CA ALA A 239 25.79 2.02 -10.58
C ALA A 239 25.16 2.41 -11.94
N ARG A 240 25.69 1.87 -13.04
CA ARG A 240 25.13 2.10 -14.39
C ARG A 240 23.83 1.34 -14.57
N TYR A 241 23.76 0.09 -14.14
CA TYR A 241 22.54 -0.70 -14.16
C TYR A 241 21.44 0.00 -13.36
N GLN A 242 21.69 0.42 -12.12
CA GLN A 242 20.71 1.15 -11.31
C GLN A 242 20.24 2.46 -11.97
N SER A 243 21.09 3.11 -12.76
CA SER A 243 20.70 4.32 -13.50
C SER A 243 19.97 4.01 -14.81
N CYS A 244 20.16 2.81 -15.38
CA CYS A 244 19.77 2.46 -16.74
C CYS A 244 19.16 1.04 -16.84
N CYS A 245 18.41 0.63 -15.82
CA CYS A 245 18.00 -0.77 -15.70
C CYS A 245 17.01 -1.16 -16.80
N ASP A 246 16.13 -0.27 -17.26
CA ASP A 246 15.20 -0.57 -18.36
C ASP A 246 15.98 -0.76 -19.66
N THR A 247 16.91 0.16 -19.96
CA THR A 247 17.78 0.03 -21.13
C THR A 247 18.63 -1.23 -21.07
N CYS A 248 19.15 -1.58 -19.89
CA CYS A 248 19.94 -2.81 -19.70
C CYS A 248 19.09 -4.07 -19.88
N ASN A 249 17.89 -4.09 -19.32
CA ASN A 249 16.95 -5.20 -19.49
C ASN A 249 16.57 -5.40 -20.96
N ASN A 250 16.55 -4.35 -21.78
CA ASN A 250 16.30 -4.46 -23.23
C ASN A 250 17.44 -5.11 -24.02
N VAL A 251 18.68 -5.09 -23.51
CA VAL A 251 19.84 -5.73 -24.15
C VAL A 251 20.25 -7.04 -23.46
N TYR A 252 19.51 -7.43 -22.42
CA TYR A 252 19.72 -8.64 -21.66
C TYR A 252 19.59 -9.89 -22.54
N ARG A 253 20.44 -10.87 -22.24
CA ARG A 253 20.46 -12.21 -22.84
C ARG A 253 20.49 -13.24 -21.73
N PRO A 254 19.77 -14.36 -21.85
CA PRO A 254 19.76 -15.38 -20.81
C PRO A 254 20.98 -16.30 -20.97
N VAL A 255 22.19 -15.73 -20.82
CA VAL A 255 23.45 -16.47 -20.86
C VAL A 255 24.19 -16.18 -19.56
N LYS A 256 24.35 -17.21 -18.73
CA LYS A 256 24.89 -17.04 -17.37
C LYS A 256 26.33 -16.52 -17.44
N GLY A 257 26.60 -15.41 -16.76
CA GLY A 257 27.88 -14.71 -16.78
C GLY A 257 28.10 -13.80 -18.00
N CYS A 258 27.20 -13.84 -18.98
CA CYS A 258 27.30 -13.14 -20.25
C CYS A 258 25.97 -12.43 -20.61
N GLU A 259 25.23 -12.04 -19.59
CA GLU A 259 23.91 -11.42 -19.63
C GLU A 259 23.81 -10.22 -20.57
N TYR A 260 24.91 -9.47 -20.76
CA TYR A 260 24.94 -8.27 -21.60
C TYR A 260 25.97 -8.36 -22.74
N GLY A 261 26.55 -9.54 -22.97
CA GLY A 261 27.63 -9.76 -23.94
C GLY A 261 29.02 -9.50 -23.35
N ASP A 262 29.88 -8.80 -24.10
CA ASP A 262 31.25 -8.53 -23.68
C ASP A 262 31.31 -7.63 -22.42
N ARG A 263 32.17 -8.01 -21.46
CA ARG A 263 32.44 -7.33 -20.19
C ARG A 263 33.54 -6.29 -20.30
N ILE A 264 34.41 -6.40 -21.30
CA ILE A 264 35.47 -5.42 -21.61
C ILE A 264 35.34 -4.87 -23.03
N LEU A 265 35.97 -3.72 -23.27
CA LEU A 265 36.07 -3.13 -24.61
C LEU A 265 37.13 -3.84 -25.46
N TYR A 266 37.00 -3.71 -26.78
CA TYR A 266 38.00 -4.17 -27.77
C TYR A 266 38.25 -5.68 -27.76
N CYS A 267 37.23 -6.48 -27.44
CA CYS A 267 37.28 -7.91 -27.63
C CYS A 267 37.53 -8.27 -29.11
N THR A 268 38.45 -9.21 -29.31
CA THR A 268 38.80 -9.78 -30.61
C THR A 268 38.80 -11.31 -30.50
N GLN A 269 38.88 -12.01 -31.63
CA GLN A 269 38.85 -13.48 -31.64
C GLN A 269 40.00 -14.12 -30.85
N ASP A 270 41.15 -13.45 -30.75
CA ASP A 270 42.31 -13.95 -30.00
C ASP A 270 42.03 -14.05 -28.49
N HIS A 271 41.14 -13.21 -27.98
CA HIS A 271 40.73 -13.23 -26.58
C HIS A 271 39.93 -14.49 -26.22
N CYS A 272 39.43 -15.25 -27.19
CA CYS A 272 38.65 -16.45 -26.91
C CYS A 272 39.46 -17.62 -26.34
N LEU A 273 40.79 -17.57 -26.42
CA LEU A 273 41.65 -18.58 -25.83
C LEU A 273 41.84 -18.38 -24.32
N ASN A 274 41.99 -17.13 -23.88
CA ASN A 274 42.43 -16.80 -22.51
C ASN A 274 41.45 -15.92 -21.71
N SER A 275 40.51 -15.25 -22.38
CA SER A 275 39.60 -14.25 -21.79
C SER A 275 38.16 -14.37 -22.32
N LYS A 276 37.76 -15.58 -22.70
CA LYS A 276 36.40 -15.85 -23.23
C LYS A 276 35.27 -15.44 -22.29
N GLU A 277 35.51 -15.40 -20.98
CA GLU A 277 34.53 -14.98 -19.97
C GLU A 277 34.31 -13.46 -19.96
N ASP A 278 35.32 -12.69 -20.35
CA ASP A 278 35.22 -11.24 -20.49
C ASP A 278 34.78 -10.81 -21.88
N CYS A 279 35.05 -11.65 -22.90
CA CYS A 279 34.68 -11.43 -24.29
C CYS A 279 33.55 -12.35 -24.74
N CYS A 280 32.52 -12.48 -23.92
CA CYS A 280 31.42 -13.43 -24.15
C CYS A 280 30.71 -13.26 -25.49
N GLY A 281 30.35 -12.02 -25.84
CA GLY A 281 29.61 -11.70 -27.05
C GLY A 281 30.45 -11.93 -28.30
N THR A 282 31.73 -11.58 -28.24
CA THR A 282 32.69 -11.82 -29.33
C THR A 282 32.97 -13.31 -29.51
N CYS A 283 33.15 -14.05 -28.42
CA CYS A 283 33.50 -15.47 -28.43
C CYS A 283 32.29 -16.41 -28.49
N ASN A 284 31.06 -15.89 -28.48
CA ASN A 284 29.83 -16.66 -28.25
C ASN A 284 29.95 -17.61 -27.04
N TYR A 285 30.60 -17.14 -25.97
CA TYR A 285 30.83 -17.92 -24.77
C TYR A 285 29.64 -17.83 -23.80
N GLY A 286 29.41 -18.93 -23.09
CA GLY A 286 28.39 -19.05 -22.06
C GLY A 286 27.31 -20.08 -22.40
N THR A 287 26.58 -20.51 -21.37
CA THR A 287 25.48 -21.46 -21.51
C THR A 287 24.15 -20.72 -21.53
N PRO A 288 23.36 -20.84 -22.61
CA PRO A 288 21.98 -20.38 -22.59
C PRO A 288 21.26 -21.05 -21.43
N PHE A 289 20.49 -20.27 -20.67
CA PHE A 289 19.56 -20.80 -19.70
C PHE A 289 18.16 -20.31 -20.03
N ILE A 290 17.15 -21.03 -19.58
CA ILE A 290 15.77 -20.57 -19.68
C ILE A 290 15.55 -19.75 -18.40
N PRO A 291 15.42 -18.42 -18.49
CA PRO A 291 15.06 -17.64 -17.32
C PRO A 291 13.71 -18.17 -16.85
N MET A 292 13.60 -18.47 -15.56
CA MET A 292 12.33 -18.89 -14.98
C MET A 292 11.37 -17.72 -15.19
N SER A 293 10.49 -17.82 -16.19
CA SER A 293 9.63 -16.71 -16.58
C SER A 293 8.71 -16.44 -15.41
N SER A 294 8.94 -15.34 -14.69
CA SER A 294 7.94 -14.80 -13.79
C SER A 294 6.73 -14.45 -14.67
N THR A 295 5.68 -15.27 -14.59
CA THR A 295 4.39 -14.96 -15.20
C THR A 295 3.87 -13.70 -14.53
N ARG A 296 4.19 -12.55 -15.12
CA ARG A 296 3.74 -11.25 -14.66
C ARG A 296 2.21 -11.23 -14.77
N ARG A 297 1.54 -11.31 -13.63
CA ARG A 297 0.08 -11.27 -13.59
C ARG A 297 -0.38 -9.91 -14.11
N SER A 298 -1.38 -9.87 -14.97
CA SER A 298 -1.98 -8.59 -15.39
C SER A 298 -2.57 -7.91 -14.17
N THR A 299 -2.09 -6.70 -13.83
CA THR A 299 -2.66 -5.90 -12.75
C THR A 299 -4.12 -5.58 -13.10
N PRO A 300 -5.10 -5.94 -12.25
CA PRO A 300 -6.48 -5.55 -12.46
C PRO A 300 -6.58 -4.03 -12.49
N LYS A 301 -7.28 -3.45 -13.48
CA LYS A 301 -7.63 -2.03 -13.40
C LYS A 301 -8.61 -1.85 -12.26
N ARG A 302 -8.34 -0.90 -11.37
CA ARG A 302 -9.34 -0.46 -10.40
C ARG A 302 -10.48 0.16 -11.19
N LEU A 303 -11.60 -0.55 -11.28
CA LEU A 303 -12.83 0.03 -11.81
C LEU A 303 -13.19 1.15 -10.85
N ALA A 304 -13.31 2.37 -11.37
CA ALA A 304 -13.99 3.42 -10.67
C ALA A 304 -15.40 2.90 -10.45
N THR A 305 -15.70 2.44 -9.24
CA THR A 305 -17.07 2.38 -8.80
C THR A 305 -17.54 3.82 -8.89
N THR A 306 -18.23 4.16 -9.99
CA THR A 306 -19.24 5.21 -9.95
C THR A 306 -20.23 4.76 -8.90
N ALA A 307 -19.91 5.05 -7.64
CA ALA A 307 -20.92 5.25 -6.65
C ALA A 307 -21.73 6.43 -7.19
N ASN A 308 -22.82 6.11 -7.90
CA ASN A 308 -23.89 7.08 -8.07
C ASN A 308 -24.16 7.63 -6.67
N PRO A 309 -24.13 8.96 -6.46
CA PRO A 309 -24.61 9.56 -5.21
C PRO A 309 -26.08 9.18 -4.92
N LEU A 310 -26.77 8.65 -5.94
CA LEU A 310 -28.13 8.15 -5.89
C LEU A 310 -28.33 6.79 -5.19
N VAL A 311 -27.34 6.24 -4.48
CA VAL A 311 -27.68 5.31 -3.40
C VAL A 311 -27.91 6.15 -2.16
N ILE A 312 -29.16 6.60 -2.08
CA ILE A 312 -29.75 7.11 -0.85
C ILE A 312 -29.31 6.19 0.29
N PHE A 313 -28.58 6.72 1.27
CA PHE A 313 -28.34 6.11 2.58
C PHE A 313 -29.66 6.04 3.39
N THR A 314 -30.75 5.59 2.77
CA THR A 314 -31.99 5.16 3.45
C THR A 314 -32.05 3.65 3.60
N SER A 315 -31.00 2.93 3.21
CA SER A 315 -30.75 1.60 3.74
C SER A 315 -29.25 1.34 3.61
N VAL A 316 -28.51 1.57 4.69
CA VAL A 316 -27.36 0.69 4.95
C VAL A 316 -27.96 -0.71 4.84
N LYS A 317 -27.49 -1.54 3.90
CA LYS A 317 -27.70 -2.97 4.07
C LYS A 317 -26.89 -3.29 5.33
N GLU A 318 -27.57 -3.26 6.47
CA GLU A 318 -26.98 -3.69 7.73
C GLU A 318 -26.42 -5.07 7.48
N CYS A 319 -25.17 -5.30 7.89
CA CYS A 319 -24.55 -6.62 7.78
C CYS A 319 -25.52 -7.64 8.37
N GLU A 320 -26.06 -8.52 7.53
CA GLU A 320 -26.96 -9.55 8.01
C GLU A 320 -26.13 -10.62 8.71
N SER A 321 -26.69 -11.24 9.75
CA SER A 321 -26.02 -12.32 10.46
C SER A 321 -25.74 -13.48 9.50
N GLY A 322 -24.49 -13.61 9.05
CA GLY A 322 -24.06 -14.60 8.06
C GLY A 322 -23.30 -14.03 6.87
N ASP A 323 -23.27 -12.70 6.69
CA ASP A 323 -22.49 -12.06 5.63
C ASP A 323 -20.98 -12.22 5.85
N GLN A 324 -20.24 -12.60 4.80
CA GLN A 324 -18.78 -12.78 4.85
C GLN A 324 -18.02 -11.45 4.85
N ASP A 325 -16.82 -11.44 5.44
CA ASP A 325 -15.89 -10.31 5.36
C ASP A 325 -15.39 -10.14 3.92
N LEU A 326 -15.67 -8.97 3.32
CA LEU A 326 -15.19 -8.65 1.97
C LEU A 326 -13.67 -8.42 1.92
N ARG A 327 -13.09 -7.98 3.05
CA ARG A 327 -11.64 -7.78 3.22
C ARG A 327 -11.15 -8.26 4.59
N PRO A 328 -11.10 -9.60 4.82
CA PRO A 328 -10.75 -10.19 6.11
C PRO A 328 -9.41 -9.69 6.68
N GLU A 329 -8.46 -9.33 5.82
CA GLU A 329 -7.14 -8.84 6.19
C GLU A 329 -7.15 -7.46 6.89
N LEU A 330 -8.19 -6.67 6.67
CA LEU A 330 -8.37 -5.38 7.34
C LEU A 330 -9.08 -5.54 8.70
N CYS A 331 -9.75 -6.66 8.93
CA CYS A 331 -10.62 -6.91 10.08
C CYS A 331 -9.83 -7.34 11.33
N THR A 332 -8.80 -6.56 11.69
CA THR A 332 -7.93 -6.85 12.84
C THR A 332 -8.14 -5.90 14.01
N ASN A 333 -8.91 -4.82 13.82
CA ASN A 333 -9.14 -3.80 14.84
C ASN A 333 -10.60 -3.33 14.83
N ILE A 334 -11.19 -3.18 16.02
CA ILE A 334 -12.56 -2.69 16.24
C ILE A 334 -12.85 -1.34 15.55
N SER A 335 -11.84 -0.50 15.36
CA SER A 335 -11.98 0.79 14.69
C SER A 335 -12.50 0.64 13.25
N VAL A 336 -12.24 -0.51 12.62
CA VAL A 336 -12.75 -0.83 11.27
C VAL A 336 -14.26 -0.99 11.28
N CYS A 337 -14.85 -1.48 12.38
CA CYS A 337 -16.31 -1.56 12.54
C CYS A 337 -16.98 -0.19 12.66
N LEU A 338 -16.24 0.83 13.09
CA LEU A 338 -16.75 2.20 13.21
C LEU A 338 -16.61 3.00 11.90
N ILE A 339 -15.60 2.67 11.08
CA ILE A 339 -15.24 3.45 9.89
C ILE A 339 -15.75 2.77 8.62
N GLN A 340 -15.73 1.43 8.55
CA GLN A 340 -16.07 0.64 7.37
C GLN A 340 -16.73 -0.72 7.73
N PRO A 341 -17.86 -0.75 8.46
CA PRO A 341 -18.48 -1.99 8.93
C PRO A 341 -18.81 -2.98 7.80
N ALA A 342 -19.17 -2.48 6.62
CA ALA A 342 -19.49 -3.32 5.45
C ALA A 342 -18.29 -4.09 4.87
N GLN A 343 -17.04 -3.67 5.15
CA GLN A 343 -15.85 -4.39 4.69
C GLN A 343 -15.51 -5.60 5.58
N CYS A 344 -16.06 -5.63 6.80
CA CYS A 344 -15.74 -6.56 7.88
C CYS A 344 -17.01 -7.05 8.58
N CYS A 345 -18.05 -7.41 7.81
CA CYS A 345 -19.38 -7.71 8.35
C CYS A 345 -19.38 -8.83 9.38
N HIS A 346 -18.68 -9.93 9.12
CA HIS A 346 -18.62 -11.07 10.04
C HIS A 346 -17.84 -10.70 11.31
N TYR A 347 -16.66 -10.08 11.15
CA TYR A 347 -15.85 -9.61 12.28
C TYR A 347 -16.60 -8.61 13.18
N CYS A 348 -17.31 -7.66 12.59
CA CYS A 348 -18.05 -6.63 13.32
C CYS A 348 -19.33 -7.17 13.96
N SER A 349 -20.03 -8.11 13.30
CA SER A 349 -21.22 -8.76 13.85
C SER A 349 -20.91 -9.57 15.12
N LEU A 350 -19.80 -10.33 15.12
CA LEU A 350 -19.32 -11.04 16.31
C LEU A 350 -19.03 -10.10 17.48
N TYR A 351 -18.54 -8.89 17.19
CA TYR A 351 -18.24 -7.90 18.20
C TYR A 351 -19.50 -7.25 18.79
N TYR A 352 -20.46 -6.85 17.95
CA TYR A 352 -21.69 -6.20 18.41
C TYR A 352 -22.62 -7.16 19.17
N THR A 353 -22.70 -8.43 18.76
CA THR A 353 -23.50 -9.46 19.45
C THR A 353 -22.97 -9.80 20.85
N SER A 354 -21.68 -9.63 21.10
CA SER A 354 -21.10 -9.77 22.45
C SER A 354 -21.53 -8.65 23.41
N THR A 355 -21.89 -7.47 22.89
CA THR A 355 -22.15 -6.27 23.70
C THR A 355 -23.64 -6.05 24.00
N THR A 356 -24.55 -6.58 23.19
CA THR A 356 -26.01 -6.31 23.29
C THR A 356 -26.78 -7.23 24.24
N ARG A 357 -26.12 -8.14 24.99
CA ARG A 357 -26.81 -9.09 25.88
C ARG A 357 -27.00 -8.64 27.33
N THR A 358 -26.78 -7.37 27.68
CA THR A 358 -26.96 -6.85 29.05
C THR A 358 -27.62 -5.48 29.09
N THR A 359 -28.95 -5.44 28.95
CA THR A 359 -29.78 -4.32 29.43
C THR A 359 -31.08 -4.82 30.04
N SER A 360 -31.04 -5.18 31.33
CA SER A 360 -32.09 -4.80 32.30
C SER A 360 -31.55 -5.08 33.70
N ALA A 361 -31.75 -4.12 34.61
CA ALA A 361 -31.23 -4.01 35.97
C ALA A 361 -29.76 -3.54 36.12
N ARG A 362 -29.65 -2.39 36.79
CA ARG A 362 -28.47 -1.73 37.35
C ARG A 362 -27.41 -2.73 37.87
N PRO A 363 -26.14 -2.67 37.42
CA PRO A 363 -25.07 -3.40 38.08
C PRO A 363 -24.51 -2.56 39.22
N LEU A 364 -24.70 -3.07 40.45
CA LEU A 364 -23.70 -2.89 41.50
C LEU A 364 -22.40 -3.52 41.01
N ILE A 365 -21.28 -2.84 41.27
CA ILE A 365 -19.92 -3.33 41.08
C ILE A 365 -19.82 -4.74 41.69
N PRO A 366 -19.54 -5.82 40.92
CA PRO A 366 -19.15 -7.07 41.52
C PRO A 366 -17.69 -6.93 41.94
N SER A 367 -17.44 -6.98 43.24
CA SER A 367 -16.15 -7.36 43.79
C SER A 367 -15.85 -8.80 43.33
N THR A 368 -15.17 -8.97 42.21
CA THR A 368 -14.68 -10.28 41.79
C THR A 368 -13.35 -10.55 42.48
N SER A 369 -13.39 -11.48 43.41
CA SER A 369 -12.22 -12.26 43.84
C SER A 369 -11.45 -12.77 42.61
N PRO A 370 -10.11 -12.81 42.63
CA PRO A 370 -9.32 -13.24 41.49
C PRO A 370 -9.68 -14.68 41.07
N LYS A 371 -10.05 -14.88 39.81
CA LYS A 371 -10.19 -16.21 39.20
C LYS A 371 -8.86 -16.95 39.33
N THR A 372 -8.88 -18.16 39.88
CA THR A 372 -7.68 -18.98 40.12
C THR A 372 -7.42 -20.02 39.04
N LYS A 373 -8.33 -20.22 38.07
CA LYS A 373 -8.19 -21.19 36.96
C LYS A 373 -8.87 -20.69 35.68
N CYS A 374 -8.35 -21.09 34.52
CA CYS A 374 -8.95 -20.90 33.21
C CYS A 374 -9.94 -22.02 32.89
N GLU A 375 -11.06 -21.70 32.26
CA GLU A 375 -11.96 -22.68 31.63
C GLU A 375 -11.89 -22.60 30.09
N PRO A 376 -12.10 -23.73 29.37
CA PRO A 376 -12.15 -23.71 27.90
C PRO A 376 -13.21 -22.73 27.39
N GLY A 377 -12.78 -21.75 26.58
CA GLY A 377 -13.61 -20.65 26.09
C GLY A 377 -13.39 -19.32 26.81
N ASP A 378 -12.61 -19.27 27.89
CA ASP A 378 -12.15 -18.01 28.48
C ASP A 378 -11.20 -17.28 27.51
N LEU A 379 -11.40 -15.96 27.35
CA LEU A 379 -10.59 -15.11 26.46
C LEU A 379 -9.16 -14.90 26.97
N ASP A 380 -8.22 -14.77 26.04
CA ASP A 380 -6.84 -14.39 26.35
C ASP A 380 -6.81 -12.91 26.78
N LEU A 381 -6.35 -12.65 28.00
CA LEU A 381 -6.22 -11.29 28.53
C LEU A 381 -5.05 -10.53 27.88
N LYS A 382 -4.03 -11.24 27.37
CA LYS A 382 -2.89 -10.68 26.64
C LYS A 382 -2.49 -11.58 25.45
N PRO A 383 -3.29 -11.60 24.37
CA PRO A 383 -3.06 -12.47 23.21
C PRO A 383 -1.65 -12.33 22.61
N GLU A 384 -1.08 -11.13 22.65
CA GLU A 384 0.26 -10.83 22.14
C GLU A 384 1.41 -11.50 22.90
N GLN A 385 1.14 -11.98 24.12
CA GLN A 385 2.11 -12.72 24.92
C GLN A 385 1.95 -14.24 24.78
N CYS A 386 0.88 -14.71 24.15
CA CYS A 386 0.53 -16.12 23.97
C CYS A 386 1.21 -16.76 22.74
N LEU A 387 2.49 -16.45 22.53
CA LEU A 387 3.23 -16.89 21.34
C LEU A 387 4.05 -18.17 21.56
N SER A 388 4.13 -18.65 22.81
CA SER A 388 4.94 -19.81 23.18
C SER A 388 4.22 -20.68 24.20
N PRO A 389 4.31 -22.02 24.09
CA PRO A 389 3.77 -22.96 25.07
C PRO A 389 4.25 -22.76 26.52
N SER A 390 5.43 -22.14 26.70
CA SER A 390 5.99 -21.86 28.03
C SER A 390 5.07 -20.97 28.89
N VAL A 391 4.30 -20.08 28.24
CA VAL A 391 3.34 -19.20 28.94
C VAL A 391 2.23 -19.98 29.62
N CYS A 392 1.85 -21.15 29.09
CA CYS A 392 0.84 -22.00 29.72
C CYS A 392 1.30 -22.66 31.02
N LYS A 393 2.61 -22.74 31.23
CA LYS A 393 3.20 -23.25 32.48
C LYS A 393 3.42 -22.14 33.51
N THR A 394 3.77 -20.94 33.05
CA THR A 394 4.15 -19.84 33.97
C THR A 394 3.01 -18.86 34.26
N GLN A 395 2.14 -18.59 33.29
CA GLN A 395 1.10 -17.54 33.37
C GLN A 395 -0.17 -17.94 32.59
N PRO A 396 -0.78 -19.12 32.89
CA PRO A 396 -1.90 -19.64 32.11
C PRO A 396 -3.12 -18.70 32.09
N LEU A 397 -3.34 -17.93 33.16
CA LEU A 397 -4.47 -17.00 33.29
C LEU A 397 -4.42 -15.81 32.31
N LEU A 398 -3.27 -15.53 31.70
CA LEU A 398 -3.16 -14.47 30.68
C LEU A 398 -3.51 -14.96 29.28
N CYS A 399 -3.51 -16.29 29.07
CA CYS A 399 -3.60 -16.96 27.78
C CYS A 399 -4.53 -18.17 27.85
N CYS A 400 -5.71 -18.00 28.48
CA CYS A 400 -6.62 -19.11 28.77
C CYS A 400 -7.08 -19.88 27.53
N ASN A 401 -7.38 -19.20 26.42
CA ASN A 401 -7.82 -19.84 25.19
C ASN A 401 -6.66 -20.63 24.56
N TYR A 402 -5.52 -19.96 24.37
CA TYR A 402 -4.30 -20.57 23.84
C TYR A 402 -3.86 -21.81 24.64
N CYS A 403 -3.89 -21.73 25.96
CA CYS A 403 -3.47 -22.83 26.83
C CYS A 403 -4.48 -23.97 26.91
N SER A 404 -5.77 -23.69 26.78
CA SER A 404 -6.80 -24.73 26.72
C SER A 404 -6.66 -25.63 25.49
N PHE A 405 -6.20 -25.07 24.36
CA PHE A 405 -5.86 -25.84 23.16
C PHE A 405 -4.57 -26.64 23.35
N TYR A 406 -3.54 -26.04 23.92
CA TYR A 406 -2.26 -26.70 24.15
C TYR A 406 -2.38 -27.95 25.04
N PHE A 407 -3.17 -27.88 26.12
CA PHE A 407 -3.37 -29.04 27.01
C PHE A 407 -4.25 -30.14 26.40
N LYS A 408 -5.09 -29.85 25.40
CA LYS A 408 -5.81 -30.88 24.63
C LYS A 408 -4.90 -31.68 23.71
N THR A 409 -3.81 -31.08 23.25
CA THR A 409 -2.81 -31.76 22.40
C THR A 409 -1.86 -32.67 23.18
N GLU A 410 -1.55 -32.38 24.45
CA GLU A 410 -0.69 -33.24 25.28
C GLU A 410 -1.39 -34.52 25.80
N SER A 411 -2.72 -34.58 25.81
CA SER A 411 -3.48 -35.75 26.28
C SER A 411 -3.70 -36.85 25.23
N ILE A 412 -3.18 -36.68 24.01
CA ILE A 412 -3.16 -37.74 23.00
C ILE A 412 -1.86 -38.55 23.16
N THR A 413 -1.91 -39.54 24.05
CA THR A 413 -0.99 -40.67 24.03
C THR A 413 -1.17 -41.45 22.72
N THR A 414 -0.07 -41.66 22.00
CA THR A 414 0.16 -42.53 20.83
C THR A 414 -1.05 -43.25 20.22
N PRO A 415 -1.36 -42.96 18.94
CA PRO A 415 -2.00 -43.92 18.06
C PRO A 415 -1.12 -44.27 16.86
N THR A 416 -0.81 -45.55 16.81
CA THR A 416 -0.86 -46.44 15.65
C THR A 416 -1.55 -45.87 14.40
N SER A 417 -0.86 -45.96 13.25
CA SER A 417 -1.30 -45.85 11.84
C SER A 417 -2.13 -44.60 11.43
N PRO A 418 -1.73 -43.87 10.36
CA PRO A 418 -2.55 -42.78 9.82
C PRO A 418 -3.90 -43.31 9.33
N LYS A 419 -4.98 -42.68 9.77
CA LYS A 419 -6.33 -42.91 9.25
C LYS A 419 -6.42 -42.27 7.85
N GLU A 420 -6.83 -43.04 6.85
CA GLU A 420 -7.09 -42.53 5.49
C GLU A 420 -8.27 -41.56 5.49
N CYS A 421 -8.19 -40.52 4.66
CA CYS A 421 -9.25 -39.53 4.45
C CYS A 421 -10.45 -40.18 3.75
N GLU A 422 -11.66 -39.93 4.24
CA GLU A 422 -12.89 -40.31 3.55
C GLU A 422 -13.42 -39.13 2.70
N PRO A 423 -14.05 -39.39 1.54
CA PRO A 423 -14.69 -38.35 0.75
C PRO A 423 -15.73 -37.56 1.56
N GLY A 424 -15.48 -36.27 1.78
CA GLY A 424 -16.32 -35.39 2.60
C GLY A 424 -15.64 -34.86 3.87
N ASP A 425 -14.47 -35.38 4.23
CA ASP A 425 -13.68 -34.86 5.36
C ASP A 425 -13.19 -33.42 5.09
N LEU A 426 -13.26 -32.56 6.11
CA LEU A 426 -12.85 -31.15 6.04
C LEU A 426 -11.31 -31.00 6.09
N ASP A 427 -10.79 -29.98 5.42
CA ASP A 427 -9.36 -29.63 5.49
C ASP A 427 -9.02 -29.09 6.88
N LEU A 428 -8.11 -29.77 7.58
CA LEU A 428 -7.66 -29.37 8.92
C LEU A 428 -6.73 -28.16 8.88
N ARG A 429 -6.03 -27.94 7.75
CA ARG A 429 -5.17 -26.77 7.50
C ARG A 429 -5.34 -26.25 6.07
N PRO A 430 -6.48 -25.60 5.75
CA PRO A 430 -6.79 -25.12 4.40
C PRO A 430 -5.70 -24.23 3.80
N GLU A 431 -4.97 -23.49 4.62
CA GLU A 431 -3.89 -22.60 4.21
C GLU A 431 -2.66 -23.33 3.62
N LEU A 432 -2.50 -24.63 3.89
CA LEU A 432 -1.44 -25.45 3.31
C LEU A 432 -1.89 -26.15 2.01
N CYS A 433 -3.19 -26.17 1.73
CA CYS A 433 -3.80 -26.90 0.63
C CYS A 433 -3.81 -26.07 -0.66
N THR A 434 -2.62 -25.63 -1.10
CA THR A 434 -2.45 -24.72 -2.25
C THR A 434 -1.77 -25.36 -3.46
N ASN A 435 -1.24 -26.58 -3.29
CA ASN A 435 -0.58 -27.34 -4.35
C ASN A 435 -0.86 -28.85 -4.20
N THR A 436 -1.06 -29.53 -5.32
CA THR A 436 -1.20 -30.99 -5.42
C THR A 436 -0.07 -31.80 -4.79
N SER A 437 1.14 -31.25 -4.62
CA SER A 437 2.23 -31.93 -3.89
C SER A 437 1.91 -32.20 -2.42
N VAL A 438 1.00 -31.41 -1.82
CA VAL A 438 0.54 -31.62 -0.44
C VAL A 438 -0.24 -32.93 -0.32
N CYS A 439 -0.89 -33.38 -1.39
CA CYS A 439 -1.67 -34.62 -1.44
C CYS A 439 -0.82 -35.89 -1.46
N GLN A 440 0.49 -35.75 -1.72
CA GLN A 440 1.45 -36.85 -1.66
C GLN A 440 2.18 -36.93 -0.32
N THR A 441 2.28 -35.80 0.39
CA THR A 441 3.11 -35.67 1.59
C THR A 441 2.32 -35.50 2.88
N ASN A 442 1.14 -34.87 2.82
CA ASN A 442 0.31 -34.51 3.97
C ASN A 442 -1.19 -34.57 3.61
N SER A 443 -1.64 -35.64 2.95
CA SER A 443 -3.03 -35.79 2.51
C SER A 443 -4.05 -35.67 3.65
N SER A 444 -3.71 -36.14 4.85
CA SER A 444 -4.56 -36.07 6.04
C SER A 444 -4.84 -34.65 6.56
N LEU A 445 -4.04 -33.65 6.14
CA LEU A 445 -4.27 -32.24 6.50
C LEU A 445 -5.16 -31.50 5.48
N CYS A 446 -5.34 -32.09 4.29
CA CYS A 446 -5.97 -31.49 3.11
C CYS A 446 -6.93 -32.49 2.42
N CYS A 447 -7.74 -33.20 3.21
CA CYS A 447 -8.57 -34.30 2.71
C CYS A 447 -9.57 -33.88 1.61
N ASN A 448 -10.23 -32.73 1.75
CA ASN A 448 -11.21 -32.25 0.76
C ASN A 448 -10.50 -31.82 -0.52
N TYR A 449 -9.47 -30.98 -0.39
CA TYR A 449 -8.66 -30.50 -1.50
C TYR A 449 -8.07 -31.65 -2.34
N CYS A 450 -7.54 -32.68 -1.68
CA CYS A 450 -6.93 -33.82 -2.34
C CYS A 450 -7.96 -34.74 -3.00
N SER A 451 -9.13 -34.94 -2.38
CA SER A 451 -10.21 -35.74 -2.96
C SER A 451 -10.74 -35.14 -4.27
N LEU A 452 -10.91 -33.82 -4.33
CA LEU A 452 -11.32 -33.11 -5.55
C LEU A 452 -10.29 -33.22 -6.67
N HIS A 453 -9.00 -33.13 -6.34
CA HIS A 453 -7.92 -33.20 -7.33
C HIS A 453 -7.67 -34.61 -7.89
N TYR A 454 -7.83 -35.67 -7.08
CA TYR A 454 -7.71 -37.04 -7.56
C TYR A 454 -8.86 -37.43 -8.50
N ASN A 455 -10.08 -36.97 -8.24
CA ASN A 455 -11.23 -37.24 -9.12
C ASN A 455 -11.14 -36.54 -10.48
N SER A 456 -10.40 -35.44 -10.59
CA SER A 456 -10.16 -34.75 -11.87
C SER A 456 -9.14 -35.46 -12.77
N SER A 457 -8.31 -36.36 -12.23
CA SER A 457 -7.21 -37.00 -12.98
C SER A 457 -7.62 -38.31 -13.66
N THR A 458 -8.78 -38.87 -13.33
CA THR A 458 -9.23 -40.19 -13.81
C THR A 458 -10.13 -40.10 -15.05
N THR A 459 -10.34 -38.92 -15.63
CA THR A 459 -11.18 -38.73 -16.82
C THR A 459 -10.40 -38.09 -17.96
N ASN A 460 -9.45 -38.82 -18.55
CA ASN A 460 -9.05 -38.68 -19.96
C ASN A 460 -8.00 -39.74 -20.33
N THR A 461 -8.45 -40.92 -20.72
CA THR A 461 -7.70 -41.77 -21.65
C THR A 461 -8.71 -42.46 -22.55
N THR A 462 -9.06 -41.81 -23.66
CA THR A 462 -9.68 -42.49 -24.79
C THR A 462 -8.68 -42.41 -25.94
N GLN A 463 -8.14 -43.57 -26.30
CA GLN A 463 -7.37 -43.77 -27.52
C GLN A 463 -8.21 -43.33 -28.73
N LEU A 464 -7.63 -42.49 -29.60
CA LEU A 464 -8.02 -42.49 -31.00
C LEU A 464 -6.77 -42.47 -31.88
N THR A 465 -6.82 -43.36 -32.85
CA THR A 465 -5.79 -43.84 -33.77
C THR A 465 -5.40 -42.83 -34.85
N SER A 466 -4.16 -42.99 -35.30
CA SER A 466 -3.53 -42.43 -36.50
C SER A 466 -4.42 -42.51 -37.76
N HIS A 467 -4.47 -41.44 -38.57
CA HIS A 467 -4.03 -41.48 -39.97
C HIS A 467 -3.98 -40.09 -40.66
N ASN A 468 -2.95 -39.96 -41.50
CA ASN A 468 -2.81 -39.24 -42.77
C ASN A 468 -2.65 -37.72 -42.85
N GLU A 469 -1.41 -37.36 -43.22
CA GLU A 469 -1.00 -36.52 -44.36
C GLU A 469 -2.09 -35.68 -45.05
N CYS A 470 -1.83 -34.37 -45.15
CA CYS A 470 -2.12 -33.60 -46.35
C CYS A 470 -1.11 -32.46 -46.55
N VAL A 471 -0.86 -32.22 -47.82
CA VAL A 471 0.27 -31.55 -48.47
C VAL A 471 0.07 -30.03 -48.59
N LEU A 472 1.20 -29.32 -48.68
CA LEU A 472 1.38 -27.91 -49.01
C LEU A 472 0.94 -27.53 -50.44
N GLY A 473 0.35 -26.34 -50.57
CA GLY A 473 0.15 -25.57 -51.80
C GLY A 473 -1.16 -24.78 -51.72
N GLU A 474 -1.30 -23.51 -52.06
CA GLU A 474 -0.45 -22.43 -52.56
C GLU A 474 -1.17 -21.09 -52.16
N PRO A 475 -0.62 -19.89 -52.44
CA PRO A 475 -0.95 -18.64 -51.75
C PRO A 475 -2.04 -17.84 -52.48
N ASP A 476 -2.73 -16.92 -51.79
CA ASP A 476 -3.00 -15.62 -52.41
C ASP A 476 -3.41 -14.45 -51.49
N LEU A 477 -3.00 -13.26 -51.95
CA LEU A 477 -3.53 -11.90 -51.76
C LEU A 477 -3.39 -11.12 -50.44
N ARG A 478 -2.37 -10.25 -50.45
CA ARG A 478 -2.34 -8.93 -49.79
C ARG A 478 -3.49 -8.02 -50.28
N PRO A 479 -3.90 -7.05 -49.44
CA PRO A 479 -4.27 -5.72 -49.93
C PRO A 479 -3.19 -4.68 -49.55
N GLN A 480 -2.75 -3.90 -50.54
CA GLN A 480 -2.00 -2.65 -50.29
C GLN A 480 -2.92 -1.52 -49.80
N PRO A 481 -2.38 -0.55 -49.05
CA PRO A 481 -3.13 0.61 -48.57
C PRO A 481 -3.21 1.73 -49.61
N SER A 482 -4.40 2.34 -49.69
CA SER A 482 -4.69 3.52 -50.50
C SER A 482 -4.09 4.80 -49.89
N ARG A 483 -3.33 5.53 -50.72
CA ARG A 483 -2.88 6.91 -50.52
C ARG A 483 -4.07 7.88 -50.45
N GLY A 484 -4.12 8.70 -49.41
CA GLY A 484 -4.91 9.93 -49.35
C GLY A 484 -3.99 11.11 -49.08
N ASN A 485 -3.78 11.94 -50.09
CA ASN A 485 -3.17 13.26 -50.00
C ASN A 485 -4.13 14.20 -49.26
N GLU A 486 -3.67 14.93 -48.24
CA GLU A 486 -4.25 16.24 -47.97
C GLU A 486 -3.27 17.22 -47.32
N LYS A 487 -3.54 18.49 -47.57
CA LYS A 487 -2.60 19.60 -47.71
C LYS A 487 -2.18 20.20 -46.37
N SER A 488 -0.94 20.69 -46.38
CA SER A 488 -0.42 21.75 -45.50
C SER A 488 -1.26 23.04 -45.64
N PRO A 489 -1.26 23.90 -44.59
CA PRO A 489 -0.72 25.23 -44.85
C PRO A 489 0.33 25.69 -43.82
N ARG A 490 1.18 26.58 -44.35
CA ARG A 490 2.32 27.29 -43.78
C ARG A 490 1.90 28.50 -42.90
N SER A 491 2.87 28.93 -42.08
CA SER A 491 3.11 30.30 -41.54
C SER A 491 2.18 30.74 -40.38
N LEU A 492 2.64 31.39 -39.31
CA LEU A 492 3.61 32.49 -39.14
C LEU A 492 4.38 32.35 -37.80
N ILE A 493 5.71 32.31 -37.79
CA ILE A 493 6.65 33.38 -37.35
C ILE A 493 6.00 34.65 -36.78
N GLU A 494 6.18 34.87 -35.48
CA GLU A 494 6.33 36.21 -34.90
C GLU A 494 7.34 36.17 -33.74
N ASN A 495 8.39 36.98 -33.89
CA ASN A 495 9.36 37.35 -32.88
C ASN A 495 8.72 38.33 -31.89
N LEU A 496 9.07 38.29 -30.60
CA LEU A 496 8.98 39.45 -29.70
C LEU A 496 9.93 39.28 -28.51
N ASP A 497 11.06 39.97 -28.64
CA ASP A 497 11.75 40.82 -27.67
C ASP A 497 11.87 40.44 -26.19
N ALA A 498 13.16 40.36 -25.79
CA ALA A 498 13.63 40.54 -24.42
C ALA A 498 13.42 41.99 -23.94
N PRO A 499 13.42 42.21 -22.61
CA PRO A 499 13.94 43.44 -22.06
C PRO A 499 15.09 43.21 -21.07
N THR A 500 16.09 44.06 -21.30
CA THR A 500 17.22 44.47 -20.48
C THR A 500 16.88 44.81 -19.03
N THR A 501 17.81 44.40 -18.16
CA THR A 501 18.26 45.01 -16.90
C THR A 501 17.69 46.38 -16.51
N THR A 502 17.20 46.48 -15.27
CA THR A 502 17.35 47.68 -14.44
C THR A 502 17.68 47.31 -13.00
N THR A 503 18.86 47.73 -12.58
CA THR A 503 19.33 47.86 -11.20
C THR A 503 18.55 48.95 -10.46
N VAL A 504 18.06 48.66 -9.26
CA VAL A 504 17.76 49.69 -8.24
C VAL A 504 18.22 49.19 -6.88
N ASP A 505 19.31 49.78 -6.40
CA ASP A 505 19.62 49.95 -4.98
C ASP A 505 18.60 50.92 -4.35
N LYS A 506 18.06 50.59 -3.18
CA LYS A 506 18.21 51.37 -1.93
C LYS A 506 17.21 50.97 -0.84
N SER A 507 17.77 50.92 0.38
CA SER A 507 17.17 51.18 1.71
C SER A 507 16.44 50.04 2.41
#